data_AF-A0A2N0HQ99-F1
#
_entry.id   AF-A0A2N0HQ99-F1
#
_cell.length_a   1.000
_cell.length_b   1.000
_cell.length_c   1.000
_cell.angle_alpha   90.00
_cell.angle_beta   90.00
_cell.angle_gamma   90.00
#
_symmetry.space_group_name_H-M   'P 1'
#
loop_
_entity.id
_entity.type
_entity.pdbx_description
1 polymer ?
#
loop_
_entity_poly.entity_id
_entity_poly.type
_entity_poly.pdbx_seq_one_letter_code
_entity_poly.pdbx_strand_id
1 'polypeptide(L)'
;MLISKKMRLPLLLLSLLGAGTAQAQGQKGQSMEERLRAELRNVTAQLQQTRGELDVLKAKAVPAAAAPASDGLKKELARSQSQLAQERAQREKLAAEQQRGAAAAQEATASLAQYRQASERLAATGKQIEAERARLDAEVASQRGALARCESKNAQLYAAGQDILRAYEGLDVLGVMQARQPFAAQSRVKLEQIAQQYGDQLYQGRFDARQTETPAAAALASPQSD
;
A
#
# COMPACT_ATOMS: atom_id res chain seq x y z
N MET A 1 23.00 23.74 43.62
CA MET A 1 22.64 24.70 44.69
C MET A 1 21.30 25.33 44.33
N LEU A 2 20.28 25.35 45.19
CA LEU A 2 20.14 26.12 46.45
C LEU A 2 20.04 27.64 46.19
N ILE A 3 19.05 28.41 46.71
CA ILE A 3 17.82 28.01 47.43
C ILE A 3 16.76 29.15 47.49
N SER A 4 15.45 28.81 47.47
CA SER A 4 14.32 29.60 48.04
C SER A 4 13.94 30.96 47.36
N LYS A 5 12.82 31.65 47.70
CA LYS A 5 11.98 31.60 48.92
C LYS A 5 10.53 32.13 48.76
N LYS A 6 9.51 31.29 49.10
CA LYS A 6 8.14 31.63 49.58
C LYS A 6 7.22 32.41 48.60
N MET A 7 5.89 32.28 48.55
CA MET A 7 4.85 31.48 49.27
C MET A 7 3.61 31.36 48.32
N ARG A 8 2.45 30.75 48.59
CA ARG A 8 1.78 30.24 49.83
C ARG A 8 0.89 29.00 49.51
N LEU A 9 -0.11 28.74 50.35
CA LEU A 9 -1.16 27.69 50.35
C LEU A 9 -2.29 28.21 51.30
N PRO A 10 -3.44 27.52 51.53
CA PRO A 10 -4.05 26.36 50.86
C PRO A 10 -5.44 26.77 50.28
N LEU A 11 -6.64 26.14 50.39
CA LEU A 11 -7.29 24.95 51.03
C LEU A 11 -8.68 24.77 50.31
N LEU A 12 -9.57 23.76 50.43
CA LEU A 12 -9.79 22.55 51.25
C LEU A 12 -10.34 21.40 50.34
N LEU A 13 -11.43 20.74 50.75
CA LEU A 13 -12.15 19.56 50.22
C LEU A 13 -13.67 19.89 50.25
N LEU A 14 -14.59 19.36 49.42
CA LEU A 14 -14.93 17.98 49.00
C LEU A 14 -15.84 17.22 50.01
N SER A 15 -16.96 16.67 49.48
CA SER A 15 -17.90 15.69 50.06
C SER A 15 -18.84 16.12 51.20
N LEU A 16 -20.16 15.94 50.98
CA LEU A 16 -20.98 15.02 51.77
C LEU A 16 -22.20 14.51 50.96
N LEU A 17 -22.92 13.51 51.48
CA LEU A 17 -23.86 12.65 50.77
C LEU A 17 -25.04 12.25 51.68
N GLY A 18 -26.22 11.96 51.13
CA GLY A 18 -27.22 11.11 51.79
C GLY A 18 -28.55 11.77 52.18
N ALA A 19 -29.62 10.96 52.21
CA ALA A 19 -31.03 11.36 52.40
C ALA A 19 -31.55 11.13 53.85
N GLY A 20 -32.73 11.69 54.18
CA GLY A 20 -33.37 11.49 55.50
C GLY A 20 -34.86 11.91 55.61
N THR A 21 -35.75 10.95 55.42
CA THR A 21 -37.07 10.75 56.11
C THR A 21 -38.03 11.93 56.45
N ALA A 22 -39.12 12.00 55.68
CA ALA A 22 -40.53 11.74 56.10
C ALA A 22 -41.35 12.68 57.04
N GLN A 23 -42.69 12.55 56.87
CA GLN A 23 -43.82 12.92 57.75
C GLN A 23 -44.14 14.41 58.06
N ALA A 24 -45.14 14.95 57.34
CA ALA A 24 -46.47 15.25 57.93
C ALA A 24 -47.52 15.62 56.84
N GLN A 25 -48.69 14.97 56.87
CA GLN A 25 -49.89 15.36 56.09
C GLN A 25 -50.96 15.88 57.07
N GLY A 26 -51.84 16.80 56.64
CA GLY A 26 -52.98 17.23 57.48
C GLY A 26 -53.77 18.46 57.04
N GLN A 27 -53.15 19.48 56.44
CA GLN A 27 -53.82 20.77 56.13
C GLN A 27 -53.32 21.41 54.82
N LYS A 28 -53.69 20.82 53.66
CA LYS A 28 -53.28 21.33 52.32
C LYS A 28 -54.38 21.37 51.25
N GLY A 29 -55.64 21.10 51.58
CA GLY A 29 -56.75 21.16 50.63
C GLY A 29 -57.16 22.59 50.27
N GLN A 30 -57.83 23.28 51.21
CA GLN A 30 -58.35 24.65 51.03
C GLN A 30 -57.29 25.64 50.56
N SER A 31 -56.09 25.59 51.16
CA SER A 31 -54.99 26.51 50.87
C SER A 31 -54.35 26.33 49.48
N MET A 32 -54.60 25.23 48.76
CA MET A 32 -54.18 25.07 47.36
C MET A 32 -55.15 25.78 46.41
N GLU A 33 -56.46 25.56 46.57
CA GLU A 33 -57.47 26.20 45.70
C GLU A 33 -57.53 27.72 45.88
N GLU A 34 -57.35 28.22 47.10
CA GLU A 34 -57.30 29.66 47.37
C GLU A 34 -56.07 30.30 46.74
N ARG A 35 -54.92 29.60 46.72
CA ARG A 35 -53.72 30.04 45.99
C ARG A 35 -53.95 30.07 44.50
N LEU A 36 -54.51 29.01 43.89
CA LEU A 36 -54.84 29.01 42.46
C LEU A 36 -55.83 30.12 42.08
N ARG A 37 -56.84 30.42 42.93
CA ARG A 37 -57.76 31.55 42.71
C ARG A 37 -57.07 32.92 42.86
N ALA A 38 -56.13 33.07 43.79
CA ALA A 38 -55.33 34.29 43.93
C ALA A 38 -54.37 34.48 42.75
N GLU A 39 -53.75 33.40 42.29
CA GLU A 39 -52.81 33.37 41.16
C GLU A 39 -53.52 33.67 39.84
N LEU A 40 -54.69 33.08 39.57
CA LEU A 40 -55.53 33.43 38.42
C LEU A 40 -55.98 34.90 38.46
N ARG A 41 -56.30 35.46 39.63
CA ARG A 41 -56.61 36.89 39.78
C ARG A 41 -55.38 37.76 39.50
N ASN A 42 -54.20 37.37 39.96
CA ASN A 42 -52.94 38.07 39.69
C ASN A 42 -52.59 38.05 38.18
N VAL A 43 -52.66 36.88 37.53
CA VAL A 43 -52.46 36.75 36.07
C VAL A 43 -53.50 37.57 35.28
N THR A 44 -54.76 37.61 35.73
CA THR A 44 -55.80 38.44 35.11
C THR A 44 -55.50 39.93 35.27
N ALA A 45 -55.02 40.36 36.45
CA ALA A 45 -54.60 41.73 36.69
C ALA A 45 -53.38 42.11 35.84
N GLN A 46 -52.37 41.22 35.72
CA GLN A 46 -51.22 41.43 34.83
C GLN A 46 -51.63 41.52 33.35
N LEU A 47 -52.60 40.72 32.89
CA LEU A 47 -53.14 40.81 31.53
C LEU A 47 -53.96 42.09 31.29
N GLN A 48 -54.62 42.63 32.31
CA GLN A 48 -55.28 43.95 32.22
C GLN A 48 -54.25 45.09 32.25
N GLN A 49 -53.25 45.01 33.13
CA GLN A 49 -52.19 46.02 33.25
C GLN A 49 -51.34 46.08 31.97
N THR A 50 -50.87 44.95 31.44
CA THR A 50 -50.09 44.91 30.19
C THR A 50 -50.89 45.36 28.97
N ARG A 51 -52.21 45.16 28.93
CA ARG A 51 -53.09 45.77 27.92
C ARG A 51 -53.19 47.29 28.10
N GLY A 52 -53.40 47.76 29.33
CA GLY A 52 -53.38 49.19 29.65
C GLY A 52 -52.06 49.86 29.29
N GLU A 53 -50.93 49.21 29.56
CA GLU A 53 -49.60 49.65 29.16
C GLU A 53 -49.46 49.67 27.62
N LEU A 54 -49.88 48.62 26.91
CA LEU A 54 -49.86 48.61 25.44
C LEU A 54 -50.72 49.72 24.82
N ASP A 55 -51.91 49.99 25.37
CA ASP A 55 -52.80 51.04 24.85
C ASP A 55 -52.34 52.44 25.26
N VAL A 56 -51.69 52.62 26.42
CA VAL A 56 -50.98 53.85 26.79
C VAL A 56 -49.73 54.06 25.94
N LEU A 57 -49.00 53.01 25.57
CA LEU A 57 -47.87 53.11 24.62
C LEU A 57 -48.35 53.48 23.22
N LYS A 58 -49.46 52.90 22.73
CA LYS A 58 -50.10 53.32 21.46
C LYS A 58 -50.58 54.77 21.53
N ALA A 59 -51.19 55.20 22.63
CA ALA A 59 -51.64 56.59 22.81
C ALA A 59 -50.47 57.58 22.89
N LYS A 60 -49.31 57.17 23.45
CA LYS A 60 -48.06 57.94 23.39
C LYS A 60 -47.36 57.90 22.02
N ALA A 61 -47.64 56.91 21.18
CA ALA A 61 -47.09 56.77 19.83
C ALA A 61 -47.74 57.73 18.80
N VAL A 62 -47.87 59.01 19.16
CA VAL A 62 -48.30 60.07 18.25
C VAL A 62 -47.22 60.27 17.17
N PRO A 63 -47.54 60.16 15.86
CA PRO A 63 -46.53 60.01 14.81
C PRO A 63 -45.63 61.24 14.58
N ALA A 64 -46.02 62.42 15.07
CA ALA A 64 -45.35 63.69 14.79
C ALA A 64 -43.89 63.78 15.26
N ALA A 65 -43.55 63.16 16.41
CA ALA A 65 -42.17 63.12 16.91
C ALA A 65 -41.39 61.90 16.39
N ALA A 66 -42.09 60.85 15.94
CA ALA A 66 -41.47 59.60 15.48
C ALA A 66 -40.96 59.67 14.04
N ALA A 67 -41.49 60.56 13.20
CA ALA A 67 -41.17 60.66 11.77
C ALA A 67 -39.64 60.73 11.48
N PRO A 68 -38.86 61.73 11.97
CA PRO A 68 -37.44 61.83 11.65
C PRO A 68 -36.60 60.67 12.21
N ALA A 69 -36.97 60.15 13.39
CA ALA A 69 -36.35 58.96 13.96
C ALA A 69 -36.60 57.71 13.09
N SER A 70 -37.81 57.57 12.53
CA SER A 70 -38.15 56.46 11.64
C SER A 70 -37.33 56.48 10.34
N ASP A 71 -37.02 57.66 9.80
CA ASP A 71 -36.21 57.78 8.57
C ASP A 71 -34.71 57.57 8.83
N GLY A 72 -34.22 57.89 10.02
CA GLY A 72 -32.91 57.45 10.49
C GLY A 72 -32.83 55.92 10.56
N LEU A 73 -33.79 55.28 11.24
CA LEU A 73 -33.85 53.82 11.39
C LEU A 73 -34.02 53.09 10.05
N LYS A 74 -34.79 53.62 9.10
CA LYS A 74 -34.89 53.07 7.73
C LYS A 74 -33.54 53.10 7.00
N LYS A 75 -32.75 54.18 7.16
CA LYS A 75 -31.41 54.29 6.56
C LYS A 75 -30.42 53.33 7.22
N GLU A 76 -30.47 53.17 8.54
CA GLU A 76 -29.65 52.19 9.28
C GLU A 76 -29.98 50.75 8.87
N LEU A 77 -31.27 50.45 8.67
CA LEU A 77 -31.75 49.15 8.20
C LEU A 77 -31.31 48.88 6.75
N ALA A 78 -31.45 49.85 5.85
CA ALA A 78 -30.97 49.72 4.47
C ALA A 78 -29.43 49.54 4.41
N ARG A 79 -28.69 50.27 5.25
CA ARG A 79 -27.23 50.16 5.36
C ARG A 79 -26.81 48.77 5.85
N SER A 80 -27.38 48.30 6.95
CA SER A 80 -27.09 46.96 7.49
C SER A 80 -27.52 45.83 6.56
N GLN A 81 -28.66 45.96 5.86
CA GLN A 81 -29.06 45.03 4.80
C GLN A 81 -28.03 45.00 3.64
N SER A 82 -27.52 46.15 3.20
CA SER A 82 -26.50 46.20 2.15
C SER A 82 -25.14 45.62 2.60
N GLN A 83 -24.78 45.80 3.88
CA GLN A 83 -23.60 45.17 4.49
C GLN A 83 -23.75 43.64 4.56
N LEU A 84 -24.89 43.13 5.02
CA LEU A 84 -25.18 41.69 5.06
C LEU A 84 -25.21 41.06 3.65
N ALA A 85 -25.69 41.78 2.64
CA ALA A 85 -25.63 41.35 1.25
C ALA A 85 -24.19 41.27 0.72
N GLN A 86 -23.35 42.27 1.04
CA GLN A 86 -21.93 42.27 0.69
C GLN A 86 -21.15 41.16 1.40
N GLU A 87 -21.41 40.92 2.69
CA GLU A 87 -20.76 39.85 3.46
C GLU A 87 -21.14 38.46 2.90
N ARG A 88 -22.41 38.24 2.56
CA ARG A 88 -22.84 36.99 1.89
C ARG A 88 -22.14 36.80 0.55
N ALA A 89 -22.10 37.82 -0.30
CA ALA A 89 -21.40 37.75 -1.58
C ALA A 89 -19.87 37.54 -1.44
N GLN A 90 -19.25 37.98 -0.35
CA GLN A 90 -17.85 37.67 -0.03
C GLN A 90 -17.68 36.23 0.47
N ARG A 91 -18.56 35.75 1.37
CA ARG A 91 -18.55 34.35 1.85
C ARG A 91 -18.78 33.36 0.71
N GLU A 92 -19.70 33.65 -0.20
CA GLU A 92 -19.98 32.82 -1.39
C GLU A 92 -18.78 32.73 -2.34
N LYS A 93 -18.09 33.85 -2.59
CA LYS A 93 -16.83 33.85 -3.36
C LYS A 93 -15.74 33.03 -2.67
N LEU A 94 -15.53 33.24 -1.37
CA LEU A 94 -14.51 32.51 -0.61
C LEU A 94 -14.81 31.01 -0.55
N ALA A 95 -16.08 30.62 -0.43
CA ALA A 95 -16.50 29.23 -0.50
C ALA A 95 -16.26 28.62 -1.89
N ALA A 96 -16.54 29.34 -2.98
CA ALA A 96 -16.25 28.89 -4.34
C ALA A 96 -14.73 28.78 -4.62
N GLU A 97 -13.92 29.69 -4.06
CA GLU A 97 -12.45 29.62 -4.11
C GLU A 97 -11.91 28.42 -3.31
N GLN A 98 -12.44 28.17 -2.11
CA GLN A 98 -12.10 26.99 -1.31
C GLN A 98 -12.49 25.68 -2.02
N GLN A 99 -13.67 25.61 -2.65
CA GLN A 99 -14.10 24.45 -3.44
C GLN A 99 -13.17 24.21 -4.64
N ARG A 100 -12.77 25.26 -5.37
CA ARG A 100 -11.80 25.15 -6.48
C ARG A 100 -10.43 24.71 -5.98
N GLY A 101 -9.95 25.25 -4.87
CA GLY A 101 -8.70 24.83 -4.24
C GLY A 101 -8.72 23.36 -3.79
N ALA A 102 -9.83 22.91 -3.20
CA ALA A 102 -10.03 21.51 -2.81
C ALA A 102 -10.06 20.56 -4.02
N ALA A 103 -10.76 20.94 -5.10
CA ALA A 103 -10.78 20.16 -6.34
C ALA A 103 -9.39 20.05 -6.97
N ALA A 104 -8.67 21.17 -7.12
CA ALA A 104 -7.31 21.18 -7.65
C ALA A 104 -6.33 20.37 -6.78
N ALA A 105 -6.50 20.38 -5.44
CA ALA A 105 -5.71 19.55 -4.54
C ALA A 105 -6.02 18.04 -4.68
N GLN A 106 -7.27 17.67 -4.94
CA GLN A 106 -7.66 16.29 -5.24
C GLN A 106 -7.10 15.82 -6.59
N GLU A 107 -7.17 16.65 -7.64
CA GLU A 107 -6.58 16.36 -8.97
C GLU A 107 -5.05 16.24 -8.91
N ALA A 108 -4.37 17.13 -8.17
CA ALA A 108 -2.94 17.03 -7.90
C ALA A 108 -2.59 15.75 -7.13
N THR A 109 -3.40 15.37 -6.14
CA THR A 109 -3.19 14.12 -5.38
C THR A 109 -3.40 12.87 -6.26
N ALA A 110 -4.43 12.88 -7.10
CA ALA A 110 -4.75 11.78 -8.02
C ALA A 110 -3.67 11.61 -9.10
N SER A 111 -3.19 12.70 -9.70
CA SER A 111 -2.09 12.67 -10.68
C SER A 111 -0.77 12.22 -10.04
N LEU A 112 -0.43 12.68 -8.83
CA LEU A 112 0.74 12.17 -8.07
C LEU A 112 0.63 10.66 -7.78
N ALA A 113 -0.56 10.15 -7.47
CA ALA A 113 -0.78 8.71 -7.30
C ALA A 113 -0.59 7.93 -8.62
N GLN A 114 -1.09 8.47 -9.74
CA GLN A 114 -0.87 7.87 -11.08
C GLN A 114 0.61 7.86 -11.48
N TYR A 115 1.36 8.95 -11.24
CA TYR A 115 2.80 9.01 -11.52
C TYR A 115 3.60 8.02 -10.66
N ARG A 116 3.26 7.86 -9.37
CA ARG A 116 3.86 6.82 -8.51
C ARG A 116 3.58 5.43 -9.05
N GLN A 117 2.33 5.10 -9.35
CA GLN A 117 1.96 3.79 -9.90
C GLN A 117 2.60 3.52 -11.28
N ALA A 118 2.79 4.53 -12.11
CA ALA A 118 3.52 4.42 -13.37
C ALA A 118 5.02 4.15 -13.15
N SER A 119 5.65 4.86 -12.21
CA SER A 119 7.05 4.64 -11.82
C SER A 119 7.27 3.24 -11.23
N GLU A 120 6.38 2.78 -10.35
CA GLU A 120 6.39 1.43 -9.78
C GLU A 120 6.25 0.33 -10.84
N ARG A 121 5.33 0.50 -11.81
CA ARG A 121 5.22 -0.40 -12.97
C ARG A 121 6.50 -0.43 -13.79
N LEU A 122 7.07 0.73 -14.15
CA LEU A 122 8.31 0.80 -14.93
C LEU A 122 9.49 0.15 -14.19
N ALA A 123 9.61 0.34 -12.89
CA ALA A 123 10.62 -0.31 -12.06
C ALA A 123 10.42 -1.83 -11.94
N ALA A 124 9.17 -2.30 -11.89
CA ALA A 124 8.85 -3.74 -11.91
C ALA A 124 9.19 -4.37 -13.27
N THR A 125 8.76 -3.76 -14.38
CA THR A 125 9.07 -4.22 -15.74
C THR A 125 10.57 -4.19 -16.04
N GLY A 126 11.30 -3.18 -15.56
CA GLY A 126 12.77 -3.14 -15.64
C GLY A 126 13.42 -4.36 -14.99
N LYS A 127 13.04 -4.69 -13.75
CA LYS A 127 13.52 -5.89 -13.04
C LYS A 127 13.13 -7.20 -13.73
N GLN A 128 11.96 -7.27 -14.36
CA GLN A 128 11.55 -8.44 -15.15
C GLN A 128 12.46 -8.61 -16.38
N ILE A 129 12.73 -7.54 -17.12
CA ILE A 129 13.63 -7.57 -18.29
C ILE A 129 15.07 -7.91 -17.88
N GLU A 130 15.55 -7.43 -16.74
CA GLU A 130 16.87 -7.79 -16.19
C GLU A 130 16.95 -9.28 -15.81
N ALA A 131 15.90 -9.82 -15.18
CA ALA A 131 15.83 -11.25 -14.85
C ALA A 131 15.71 -12.15 -16.11
N GLU A 132 14.94 -11.72 -17.12
CA GLU A 132 14.84 -12.41 -18.40
C GLU A 132 16.17 -12.41 -19.16
N ARG A 133 16.90 -11.28 -19.17
CA ARG A 133 18.26 -11.21 -19.73
C ARG A 133 19.21 -12.15 -19.01
N ALA A 134 19.28 -12.09 -17.68
CA ALA A 134 20.15 -12.97 -16.91
C ALA A 134 19.85 -14.47 -17.13
N ARG A 135 18.56 -14.83 -17.30
CA ARG A 135 18.14 -16.17 -17.69
C ARG A 135 18.62 -16.53 -19.10
N LEU A 136 18.41 -15.68 -20.08
CA LEU A 136 18.79 -15.93 -21.48
C LEU A 136 20.32 -16.01 -21.65
N ASP A 137 21.08 -15.16 -20.95
CA ASP A 137 22.55 -15.20 -20.94
C ASP A 137 23.06 -16.51 -20.31
N ALA A 138 22.44 -17.00 -19.22
CA ALA A 138 22.74 -18.29 -18.63
C ALA A 138 22.37 -19.47 -19.55
N GLU A 139 21.26 -19.37 -20.28
CA GLU A 139 20.84 -20.38 -21.27
C GLU A 139 21.81 -20.43 -22.46
N VAL A 140 22.19 -19.28 -23.02
CA VAL A 140 23.19 -19.16 -24.09
C VAL A 140 24.57 -19.67 -23.62
N ALA A 141 24.98 -19.39 -22.39
CA ALA A 141 26.21 -19.94 -21.82
C ALA A 141 26.15 -21.48 -21.69
N SER A 142 25.01 -22.03 -21.25
CA SER A 142 24.79 -23.48 -21.17
C SER A 142 24.83 -24.14 -22.56
N GLN A 143 24.11 -23.58 -23.54
CA GLN A 143 24.11 -24.06 -24.93
C GLN A 143 25.51 -24.01 -25.55
N ARG A 144 26.27 -22.92 -25.38
CA ARG A 144 27.67 -22.82 -25.83
C ARG A 144 28.56 -23.88 -25.17
N GLY A 145 28.39 -24.12 -23.87
CA GLY A 145 29.09 -25.18 -23.16
C GLY A 145 28.73 -26.58 -23.66
N ALA A 146 27.47 -26.83 -24.05
CA ALA A 146 27.03 -28.09 -24.66
C ALA A 146 27.62 -28.29 -26.07
N LEU A 147 27.64 -27.24 -26.90
CA LEU A 147 28.25 -27.26 -28.23
C LEU A 147 29.75 -27.55 -28.15
N ALA A 148 30.52 -26.83 -27.33
CA ALA A 148 31.96 -27.05 -27.17
C ALA A 148 32.29 -28.48 -26.67
N ARG A 149 31.45 -29.07 -25.80
CA ARG A 149 31.56 -30.48 -25.40
C ARG A 149 31.25 -31.43 -26.55
N CYS A 150 30.24 -31.12 -27.38
CA CYS A 150 29.88 -31.91 -28.56
C CYS A 150 31.00 -31.89 -29.61
N GLU A 151 31.57 -30.72 -29.91
CA GLU A 151 32.72 -30.53 -30.81
C GLU A 151 33.95 -31.32 -30.33
N SER A 152 34.29 -31.21 -29.03
CA SER A 152 35.40 -31.95 -28.44
C SER A 152 35.18 -33.48 -28.51
N LYS A 153 33.94 -33.94 -28.29
CA LYS A 153 33.58 -35.37 -28.40
C LYS A 153 33.56 -35.87 -29.84
N ASN A 154 33.12 -35.04 -30.79
CA ASN A 154 33.19 -35.34 -32.22
C ASN A 154 34.65 -35.50 -32.68
N ALA A 155 35.54 -34.58 -32.27
CA ALA A 155 36.98 -34.69 -32.55
C ALA A 155 37.61 -35.96 -31.95
N GLN A 156 37.24 -36.33 -30.72
CA GLN A 156 37.68 -37.58 -30.09
C GLN A 156 37.22 -38.83 -30.87
N LEU A 157 35.95 -38.88 -31.29
CA LEU A 157 35.41 -39.97 -32.10
C LEU A 157 36.07 -40.04 -33.48
N TYR A 158 36.33 -38.90 -34.12
CA TYR A 158 36.98 -38.84 -35.42
C TYR A 158 38.44 -39.32 -35.36
N ALA A 159 39.19 -38.91 -34.32
CA ALA A 159 40.54 -39.39 -34.08
C ALA A 159 40.57 -40.92 -33.83
N ALA A 160 39.69 -41.43 -32.96
CA ALA A 160 39.56 -42.87 -32.73
C ALA A 160 39.20 -43.64 -34.03
N GLY A 161 38.32 -43.07 -34.86
CA GLY A 161 37.99 -43.61 -36.19
C GLY A 161 39.20 -43.68 -37.13
N GLN A 162 40.03 -42.62 -37.19
CA GLN A 162 41.28 -42.65 -37.96
C GLN A 162 42.28 -43.66 -37.42
N ASP A 163 42.39 -43.82 -36.10
CA ASP A 163 43.30 -44.78 -35.48
C ASP A 163 42.85 -46.23 -35.74
N ILE A 164 41.54 -46.53 -35.74
CA ILE A 164 40.98 -47.82 -36.14
C ILE A 164 41.30 -48.13 -37.61
N LEU A 165 41.14 -47.16 -38.51
CA LEU A 165 41.49 -47.32 -39.93
C LEU A 165 42.99 -47.59 -40.11
N ARG A 166 43.85 -46.83 -39.44
CA ARG A 166 45.31 -47.02 -39.49
C ARG A 166 45.76 -48.35 -38.87
N ALA A 167 45.05 -48.85 -37.87
CA ALA A 167 45.29 -50.19 -37.31
C ALA A 167 44.89 -51.30 -38.29
N TYR A 168 43.84 -51.10 -39.09
CA TYR A 168 43.48 -52.01 -40.19
C TYR A 168 44.50 -51.98 -41.33
N GLU A 169 44.97 -50.80 -41.74
CA GLU A 169 46.06 -50.62 -42.70
C GLU A 169 47.38 -51.25 -42.19
N GLY A 170 47.67 -51.12 -40.90
CA GLY A 170 48.83 -51.74 -40.25
C GLY A 170 48.74 -53.26 -40.06
N LEU A 171 47.60 -53.89 -40.34
CA LEU A 171 47.40 -55.34 -40.24
C LEU A 171 47.78 -56.09 -41.54
N ASP A 172 48.36 -55.39 -42.52
CA ASP A 172 48.54 -55.88 -43.89
C ASP A 172 49.36 -57.20 -43.99
N VAL A 173 49.00 -58.00 -45.00
CA VAL A 173 49.37 -59.39 -45.38
C VAL A 173 50.22 -60.22 -44.39
N LEU A 174 51.41 -59.73 -44.00
CA LEU A 174 52.38 -60.42 -43.17
C LEU A 174 51.81 -60.79 -41.78
N GLY A 175 51.00 -59.90 -41.18
CA GLY A 175 50.33 -60.17 -39.91
C GLY A 175 49.33 -61.33 -40.01
N VAL A 176 48.59 -61.40 -41.12
CA VAL A 176 47.62 -62.48 -41.39
C VAL A 176 48.32 -63.82 -41.62
N MET A 177 49.52 -63.84 -42.22
CA MET A 177 50.32 -65.08 -42.32
C MET A 177 50.81 -65.58 -40.95
N GLN A 178 51.28 -64.69 -40.06
CA GLN A 178 51.65 -65.11 -38.70
C GLN A 178 50.45 -65.58 -37.88
N ALA A 179 49.30 -64.89 -37.99
CA ALA A 179 48.07 -65.25 -37.29
C ALA A 179 47.48 -66.62 -37.69
N ARG A 180 47.89 -67.18 -38.85
CA ARG A 180 47.52 -68.54 -39.27
C ARG A 180 48.35 -69.66 -38.63
N GLN A 181 49.42 -69.36 -37.88
CA GLN A 181 50.16 -70.39 -37.16
C GLN A 181 49.44 -70.81 -35.85
N PRO A 182 49.31 -72.12 -35.55
CA PRO A 182 48.44 -72.61 -34.48
C PRO A 182 48.88 -72.24 -33.05
N PHE A 183 50.11 -71.72 -32.87
CA PHE A 183 50.64 -71.28 -31.58
C PHE A 183 50.38 -69.79 -31.26
N ALA A 184 49.68 -69.05 -32.15
CA ALA A 184 49.48 -67.61 -32.03
C ALA A 184 48.46 -67.17 -30.95
N ALA A 185 48.41 -67.82 -29.78
CA ALA A 185 47.55 -67.43 -28.66
C ALA A 185 47.75 -65.97 -28.23
N GLN A 186 49.00 -65.48 -28.28
CA GLN A 186 49.32 -64.07 -28.00
C GLN A 186 48.77 -63.09 -29.05
N SER A 187 48.53 -63.50 -30.30
CA SER A 187 47.94 -62.58 -31.30
C SER A 187 46.45 -62.39 -31.05
N ARG A 188 45.72 -63.45 -30.64
CA ARG A 188 44.32 -63.36 -30.22
C ARG A 188 44.15 -62.40 -29.04
N VAL A 189 44.97 -62.53 -27.99
CA VAL A 189 44.92 -61.64 -26.82
C VAL A 189 45.22 -60.19 -27.21
N LYS A 190 46.19 -59.94 -28.12
CA LYS A 190 46.47 -58.59 -28.62
C LYS A 190 45.29 -58.00 -29.42
N LEU A 191 44.65 -58.79 -30.28
CA LEU A 191 43.47 -58.34 -31.05
C LEU A 191 42.28 -58.04 -30.12
N GLU A 192 42.05 -58.86 -29.10
CA GLU A 192 41.04 -58.64 -28.07
C GLU A 192 41.31 -57.34 -27.30
N GLN A 193 42.55 -57.10 -26.89
CA GLN A 193 42.95 -55.89 -26.16
C GLN A 193 42.85 -54.62 -27.02
N ILE A 194 43.17 -54.70 -28.32
CA ILE A 194 42.99 -53.61 -29.27
C ILE A 194 41.49 -53.32 -29.49
N ALA A 195 40.65 -54.35 -29.61
CA ALA A 195 39.20 -54.20 -29.74
C ALA A 195 38.58 -53.56 -28.48
N GLN A 196 39.03 -53.95 -27.28
CA GLN A 196 38.64 -53.34 -26.01
C GLN A 196 39.07 -51.86 -25.95
N GLN A 197 40.32 -51.55 -26.28
CA GLN A 197 40.84 -50.17 -26.26
C GLN A 197 40.08 -49.23 -27.21
N TYR A 198 39.75 -49.68 -28.42
CA TYR A 198 38.92 -48.89 -29.34
C TYR A 198 37.44 -48.83 -28.90
N GLY A 199 36.91 -49.90 -28.31
CA GLY A 199 35.58 -49.90 -27.69
C GLY A 199 35.47 -48.84 -26.58
N ASP A 200 36.46 -48.78 -25.69
CA ASP A 200 36.55 -47.77 -24.64
C ASP A 200 36.66 -46.35 -25.20
N GLN A 201 37.50 -46.13 -26.22
CA GLN A 201 37.63 -44.81 -26.87
C GLN A 201 36.32 -44.36 -27.53
N LEU A 202 35.63 -45.25 -28.25
CA LEU A 202 34.33 -44.94 -28.87
C LEU A 202 33.23 -44.71 -27.83
N TYR A 203 33.24 -45.48 -26.72
CA TYR A 203 32.28 -45.31 -25.64
C TYR A 203 32.52 -43.99 -24.88
N GLN A 204 33.77 -43.68 -24.53
CA GLN A 204 34.16 -42.42 -23.90
C GLN A 204 33.94 -41.21 -24.83
N GLY A 205 34.14 -41.38 -26.14
CA GLY A 205 33.90 -40.35 -27.16
C GLY A 205 32.42 -40.01 -27.37
N ARG A 206 31.48 -40.84 -26.88
CA ARG A 206 30.04 -40.62 -27.04
C ARG A 206 29.58 -39.37 -26.28
N PHE A 207 28.82 -38.51 -26.96
CA PHE A 207 28.10 -37.39 -26.33
C PHE A 207 26.75 -37.87 -25.78
N ASP A 208 26.41 -37.47 -24.55
CA ASP A 208 25.08 -37.63 -23.95
C ASP A 208 24.54 -36.27 -23.52
N ALA A 209 23.42 -35.85 -24.13
CA ALA A 209 22.79 -34.56 -23.86
C ALA A 209 22.38 -34.39 -22.39
N ARG A 210 22.01 -35.48 -21.70
CA ARG A 210 21.54 -35.45 -20.30
C ARG A 210 22.65 -35.05 -19.32
N GLN A 211 23.92 -35.26 -19.70
CA GLN A 211 25.08 -34.79 -18.93
C GLN A 211 25.34 -33.28 -19.12
N THR A 212 24.60 -32.60 -20.01
CA THR A 212 24.77 -31.15 -20.26
C THR A 212 23.76 -30.27 -19.51
N GLU A 213 22.65 -30.84 -19.03
CA GLU A 213 21.55 -30.15 -18.34
C GLU A 213 21.80 -29.99 -16.82
N THR A 214 22.68 -30.83 -16.26
CA THR A 214 22.81 -31.06 -14.81
C THR A 214 23.15 -29.84 -13.92
N PRO A 215 23.93 -28.81 -14.34
CA PRO A 215 24.33 -27.74 -13.43
C PRO A 215 23.21 -26.85 -12.89
N ALA A 216 22.12 -26.65 -13.65
CA ALA A 216 21.11 -25.64 -13.34
C ALA A 216 20.03 -26.11 -12.35
N ALA A 217 19.60 -27.38 -12.45
CA ALA A 217 18.48 -27.90 -11.66
C ALA A 217 18.79 -28.00 -10.15
N ALA A 218 20.06 -28.24 -9.79
CA ALA A 218 20.48 -28.37 -8.39
C ALA A 218 20.42 -27.05 -7.60
N ALA A 219 20.54 -25.90 -8.27
CA ALA A 219 20.61 -24.59 -7.62
C ALA A 219 19.25 -24.05 -7.14
N LEU A 220 18.13 -24.62 -7.61
CA LEU A 220 16.77 -24.22 -7.26
C LEU A 220 16.10 -25.13 -6.20
N ALA A 221 16.80 -26.20 -5.76
CA ALA A 221 16.25 -27.24 -4.90
C ALA A 221 16.48 -27.01 -3.39
N SER A 222 16.90 -25.81 -2.99
CA SER A 222 17.28 -25.48 -1.60
C SER A 222 16.40 -24.38 -0.98
N PRO A 223 15.14 -24.68 -0.61
CA PRO A 223 14.43 -23.84 0.36
C PRO A 223 15.14 -23.95 1.71
N GLN A 224 15.65 -22.82 2.23
CA GLN A 224 16.16 -22.79 3.60
C GLN A 224 15.01 -22.96 4.59
N SER A 225 15.18 -23.86 5.55
CA SER A 225 14.30 -23.99 6.71
C SER A 225 14.89 -23.22 7.90
N ASP A 226 14.29 -22.08 8.21
CA ASP A 226 14.31 -21.47 9.56
C ASP A 226 13.10 -22.00 10.37
#